data_AF-A0A954G555-F1
#
_entry.id   AF-A0A954G555-F1
#
_cell.length_a   1.000
_cell.length_b   1.000
_cell.length_c   1.000
_cell.angle_alpha   90.00
_cell.angle_beta   90.00
_cell.angle_gamma   90.00
#
_symmetry.space_group_name_H-M   'P 1'
#
loop_
_entity.id
_entity.type
_entity.pdbx_description
1 polymer ?
#
loop_
_entity_poly.entity_id
_entity_poly.type
_entity_poly.pdbx_seq_one_letter_code
_entity_poly.pdbx_strand_id
1 'polypeptide(L)' 'MFHRFRTTVCWLLMTLLTMSAANAADVSPEMMKFFENEVRPLLAEHCWSCHGEKEQKGDLRLDTRGHILLG' A
#
# COMPACT_ATOMS: atom_id res chain seq x y z
N MET A 1 -7.61 -20.74 40.53
CA MET A 1 -8.10 -20.70 39.14
C MET A 1 -8.04 -19.29 38.52
N PHE A 2 -8.43 -18.22 39.22
CA PHE A 2 -8.45 -16.84 38.69
C PHE A 2 -7.09 -16.25 38.24
N HIS A 3 -5.96 -16.67 38.84
CA HIS A 3 -4.64 -16.21 38.39
C HIS A 3 -4.20 -16.80 37.04
N ARG A 4 -4.59 -18.04 36.72
CA ARG A 4 -4.23 -18.71 35.46
C ARG A 4 -5.01 -18.15 34.27
N PHE A 5 -6.16 -17.50 34.52
CA PHE A 5 -7.02 -16.88 33.50
C PHE A 5 -6.55 -15.46 33.14
N ARG A 6 -6.03 -14.72 34.13
CA ARG A 6 -5.43 -13.38 33.93
C ARG A 6 -4.12 -13.45 33.14
N THR A 7 -3.34 -14.51 33.32
CA THR A 7 -2.06 -14.69 32.60
C THR A 7 -2.25 -15.08 31.14
N THR A 8 -3.24 -15.91 30.80
CA THR A 8 -3.54 -16.29 29.41
C THR A 8 -4.09 -15.12 28.59
N VAL A 9 -4.93 -14.27 29.17
CA VAL A 9 -5.44 -13.07 28.50
C VAL A 9 -4.32 -12.04 28.24
N CYS A 10 -3.42 -11.84 29.20
CA CYS A 10 -2.23 -11.00 29.00
C CYS A 10 -1.30 -11.56 27.91
N TRP A 11 -1.09 -12.88 27.87
CA TRP A 11 -0.27 -13.53 26.84
C TRP A 11 -0.91 -13.42 25.45
N LEU A 12 -2.22 -13.59 25.31
CA LEU A 12 -2.94 -13.42 24.04
C LEU A 12 -2.87 -11.96 23.54
N LEU A 13 -3.05 -10.98 24.43
CA LEU A 13 -2.92 -9.55 24.10
C LEU A 13 -1.48 -9.18 23.68
N MET A 14 -0.46 -9.79 24.29
CA MET A 14 0.94 -9.59 23.91
C MET A 14 1.27 -10.18 22.54
N THR A 15 0.69 -11.34 22.19
CA THR A 15 0.89 -11.96 20.87
C THR A 15 0.19 -11.22 19.73
N LEU A 16 -0.94 -10.56 19.98
CA LEU A 16 -1.61 -9.72 18.96
C LEU A 16 -0.81 -8.45 18.64
N LEU A 17 -0.02 -7.93 19.59
CA LEU A 17 0.72 -6.68 19.43
C LEU A 17 1.98 -6.81 18.56
N THR A 18 2.49 -8.03 18.37
CA THR A 18 3.72 -8.29 17.59
C THR A 18 3.49 -8.50 16.10
N MET A 19 2.24 -8.49 15.63
CA MET A 19 1.88 -8.83 14.24
C MET A 19 1.66 -7.60 13.36
N SER A 20 2.55 -6.61 13.40
CA SER A 20 2.58 -5.57 12.38
C SER A 20 3.96 -4.96 12.21
N ALA A 21 4.77 -5.65 11.39
CA ALA A 21 5.84 -5.03 10.63
C ALA A 21 5.54 -5.30 9.15
N ALA A 22 4.57 -4.58 8.61
CA ALA A 22 4.42 -4.49 7.16
C ALA A 22 5.67 -3.76 6.65
N ASN A 23 6.54 -4.49 5.96
CA ASN A 23 7.73 -3.93 5.33
C ASN A 23 7.29 -2.81 4.36
N ALA A 24 7.49 -1.56 4.77
CA ALA A 24 7.66 -0.49 3.81
C ALA A 24 8.92 -0.88 3.04
N ALA A 25 8.78 -1.31 1.79
CA ALA A 25 9.93 -1.46 0.92
C ALA A 25 10.70 -0.14 0.98
N ASP A 26 12.00 -0.19 1.28
CA ASP A 26 12.90 0.96 1.32
C ASP A 26 12.98 1.56 -0.09
N VAL A 27 11.98 2.36 -0.48
CA VAL A 27 12.05 3.15 -1.70
C VAL A 27 12.95 4.33 -1.36
N SER A 28 14.11 4.38 -2.01
CA SER A 28 15.05 5.47 -1.77
C SER A 28 14.42 6.83 -2.14
N PRO A 29 14.79 7.93 -1.47
CA PRO A 29 14.32 9.27 -1.82
C PRO A 29 14.57 9.63 -3.29
N GLU A 30 15.67 9.16 -3.86
CA GLU A 30 16.02 9.36 -5.27
C GLU A 30 15.06 8.65 -6.22
N MET A 31 14.63 7.42 -5.88
CA MET A 31 13.64 6.68 -6.68
C MET A 31 12.26 7.34 -6.63
N MET A 32 11.85 7.85 -5.47
CA MET A 32 10.61 8.65 -5.37
C MET A 32 10.72 9.90 -6.23
N LYS A 33 11.84 10.62 -6.17
CA LYS A 33 12.05 11.82 -6.98
C LYS A 33 12.03 11.53 -8.48
N PHE A 34 12.65 10.42 -8.91
CA PHE A 34 12.60 9.98 -10.30
C PHE A 34 11.17 9.65 -10.73
N PHE A 35 10.42 8.88 -9.92
CA PHE A 35 9.04 8.56 -10.23
C PHE A 35 8.17 9.81 -10.38
N GLU A 36 8.27 10.76 -9.45
CA GLU A 36 7.45 11.97 -9.46
C GLU A 36 7.79 12.91 -10.64
N ASN A 37 9.07 13.02 -11.02
CA ASN A 37 9.48 13.97 -12.05
C ASN A 37 9.53 13.38 -13.46
N GLU A 38 9.79 12.08 -13.60
CA GLU A 38 10.00 11.45 -14.91
C GLU A 38 8.83 10.52 -15.28
N VAL A 39 8.33 9.72 -14.33
CA VAL A 39 7.33 8.67 -14.63
C VAL A 39 5.90 9.20 -14.55
N ARG A 40 5.56 9.90 -13.46
CA ARG A 40 4.19 10.39 -13.22
C ARG A 40 3.70 11.32 -14.34
N PRO A 41 4.49 12.27 -14.87
CA PRO A 41 4.03 13.15 -15.96
C PRO A 41 3.67 12.37 -17.22
N LEU A 42 4.44 11.33 -17.58
CA LEU A 42 4.15 10.49 -18.75
C LEU A 42 2.83 9.73 -18.58
N LEU A 43 2.57 9.18 -17.38
CA LEU A 43 1.29 8.52 -17.09
C LEU A 43 0.12 9.51 -17.15
N ALA A 44 0.32 10.72 -16.64
CA ALA A 44 -0.70 11.77 -16.68
C ALA A 44 -1.04 12.19 -18.10
N GLU A 45 -0.02 12.39 -18.94
CA GLU A 45 -0.18 12.86 -20.32
C GLU A 45 -0.77 11.78 -21.23
N HIS A 46 -0.29 10.53 -21.09
CA HIS A 46 -0.58 9.49 -22.08
C HIS A 46 -1.58 8.43 -21.62
N CYS A 47 -1.80 8.24 -20.32
CA CYS A 47 -2.58 7.11 -19.81
C CYS A 47 -3.84 7.52 -19.03
N TRP A 48 -3.77 8.52 -18.16
CA TRP A 48 -4.86 8.85 -17.24
C TRP A 48 -6.11 9.41 -17.91
N SER A 49 -6.02 9.86 -19.15
CA SER A 49 -7.21 10.26 -19.93
C SER A 49 -8.20 9.10 -20.10
N CYS A 50 -7.71 7.85 -20.16
CA CYS A 50 -8.52 6.65 -20.33
C CYS A 50 -8.42 5.65 -19.15
N HIS A 51 -7.37 5.73 -18.33
CA HIS A 51 -7.08 4.81 -17.22
C HIS A 51 -6.79 5.57 -15.91
N GLY A 52 -7.56 6.62 -15.64
CA GLY A 52 -7.44 7.47 -14.46
C GLY A 52 -8.69 7.43 -13.58
N GLU A 53 -8.79 8.32 -12.61
CA GLU A 53 -9.95 8.40 -11.72
C GLU A 53 -11.29 8.58 -12.48
N LYS A 54 -11.28 9.44 -13.50
CA LYS A 54 -12.48 9.85 -14.23
C LYS A 54 -12.97 8.80 -15.24
N GLU A 55 -12.06 8.02 -15.81
CA GLU A 55 -12.35 7.03 -16.84
C GLU A 55 -11.39 5.84 -16.67
N GLN A 56 -11.96 4.63 -16.63
CA GLN A 56 -11.25 3.37 -16.36
C GLN A 56 -11.58 2.37 -17.47
N LYS A 57 -11.14 2.67 -18.70
CA LYS A 57 -11.38 1.80 -19.85
C LYS A 57 -10.78 0.42 -19.59
N GLY A 58 -11.52 -0.62 -19.93
CA GLY A 58 -11.06 -2.00 -19.75
C GLY A 58 -10.83 -2.39 -18.29
N ASP A 59 -11.52 -1.73 -17.35
CA ASP A 59 -11.44 -1.98 -15.91
C ASP A 59 -10.04 -1.72 -15.30
N LEU A 60 -9.21 -0.94 -16.01
CA LEU A 60 -7.83 -0.65 -15.61
C LEU A 60 -7.67 0.79 -15.11
N ARG A 61 -6.97 0.93 -13.98
CA ARG A 61 -6.68 2.23 -13.33
C ARG A 61 -5.20 2.37 -12.94
N LEU A 62 -4.53 3.42 -13.43
CA LEU A 62 -3.07 3.62 -13.39
C LEU A 62 -2.60 4.88 -12.63
N ASP A 63 -3.49 5.60 -11.96
CA ASP A 63 -3.18 6.81 -11.19
C ASP A 63 -2.77 6.51 -9.73
N THR A 64 -2.97 5.27 -9.27
CA THR A 64 -2.65 4.85 -7.91
C THR A 64 -1.97 3.48 -7.88
N ARG A 65 -0.98 3.33 -6.99
CA ARG A 65 -0.25 2.06 -6.80
C ARG A 65 -1.19 0.89 -6.48
N GLY A 66 -2.22 1.13 -5.66
CA GLY A 66 -3.15 0.08 -5.24
C GLY A 66 -3.86 -0.57 -6.43
N HIS A 67 -4.40 0.25 -7.35
CA HIS A 67 -5.11 -0.28 -8.51
C HIS A 67 -4.17 -0.95 -9.52
N ILE A 68 -2.95 -0.42 -9.72
CA ILE A 68 -1.94 -1.05 -10.59
C ILE A 68 -1.61 -2.47 -10.12
N LEU A 69 -1.63 -2.73 -8.82
CA LEU A 69 -1.26 -4.04 -8.26
C LEU A 69 -2.42 -5.03 -8.18
N LEU A 70 -3.65 -4.57 -8.32
CA LEU A 70 -4.83 -5.45 -8.31
C LEU A 70 -5.00 -6.18 -9.65
N GLY A 71 -4.49 -5.60 -10.75
CA GLY A 71 -4.63 -6.12 -12.10
C GLY A 71 -5.90 -5.61 -12.76
#